data_AF-A0A0H5Q2Q4-F1
#
_entry.id   AF-A0A0H5Q2Q4-F1
#
_cell.length_a   1.000
_cell.length_b   1.000
_cell.length_c   1.000
_cell.angle_alpha   90.00
_cell.angle_beta   90.00
_cell.angle_gamma   90.00
#
_symmetry.space_group_name_H-M   'P 1'
#
loop_
_entity.id
_entity.type
_entity.pdbx_description
1 polymer ?
#
loop_
_entity_poly.entity_id
_entity_poly.type
_entity_poly.pdbx_seq_one_letter_code
_entity_poly.pdbx_strand_id
1 'polypeptide(L)'
;MKKNILLLLTLLVVPAACSPKAESTHPAWSYDAVVYELNMRQYTPEGTFAAAQKELPRLKELGVDVLWLMPVYPIGVKERKGVLGSYYAISDYCDINPEYGKMADFDAYLAEAHKEGFKVILDWVANHTSPDAKWINEKPLDWYERDSLGNTIVQYDWTGEKPVVTSQYLAVPERKALYDTYAGLLKFRNDNPEFFTKDADFKWYVTTANYPGKYIYNTSGGKCFTVAGNFGKGSRTLAVDPPVNGTFYNYFDRSETYSGDKFDITLGEGEWRLLVNF
;
A
#
# COMPACT_ATOMS: atom_id res chain seq x y z
N MET A 1 -67.64 -47.09 24.67
CA MET A 1 -66.77 -46.24 23.82
C MET A 1 -66.26 -45.06 24.63
N LYS A 2 -65.05 -45.13 25.20
CA LYS A 2 -64.32 -43.98 25.74
C LYS A 2 -62.86 -44.14 25.30
N LYS A 3 -62.42 -43.25 24.42
CA LYS A 3 -61.10 -43.26 23.79
C LYS A 3 -60.07 -42.63 24.72
N ASN A 4 -58.94 -43.30 24.86
CA ASN A 4 -57.73 -42.82 25.52
C ASN A 4 -57.17 -41.59 24.79
N ILE A 5 -56.93 -40.51 25.52
CA ILE A 5 -56.14 -39.37 25.04
C ILE A 5 -54.74 -39.53 25.63
N LEU A 6 -53.79 -39.90 24.79
CA LEU A 6 -52.36 -39.90 25.09
C LEU A 6 -51.82 -38.53 24.69
N LEU A 7 -51.37 -37.74 25.67
CA LEU A 7 -50.70 -36.47 25.45
C LEU A 7 -49.28 -36.75 24.91
N LEU A 8 -49.03 -36.45 23.63
CA LEU A 8 -47.67 -36.37 23.09
C LEU A 8 -47.17 -34.92 23.29
N LEU A 9 -46.25 -34.72 24.23
CA LEU A 9 -45.40 -33.54 24.25
C LEU A 9 -44.32 -33.71 23.17
N THR A 10 -44.51 -33.09 22.01
CA THR A 10 -43.42 -32.88 21.05
C THR A 10 -42.61 -31.65 21.48
N LEU A 11 -41.41 -31.90 22.00
CA LEU A 11 -40.38 -30.87 22.19
C LEU A 11 -40.03 -30.27 20.82
N LEU A 12 -40.41 -29.03 20.55
CA LEU A 12 -39.88 -28.27 19.43
C LEU A 12 -38.44 -27.88 19.76
N VAL A 13 -37.47 -28.64 19.26
CA VAL A 13 -36.08 -28.17 19.15
C VAL A 13 -36.06 -27.20 17.97
N VAL A 14 -36.08 -25.90 18.25
CA VAL A 14 -35.80 -24.88 17.25
C VAL A 14 -34.30 -24.95 16.97
N PRO A 15 -33.84 -25.37 15.78
CA PRO A 15 -32.46 -25.18 15.44
C PRO A 15 -32.23 -23.67 15.41
N ALA A 16 -31.37 -23.16 16.29
CA ALA A 16 -30.81 -21.84 16.14
C ALA A 16 -30.09 -21.83 14.79
N ALA A 17 -30.78 -21.37 13.76
CA ALA A 17 -30.17 -21.09 12.49
C ALA A 17 -29.08 -20.06 12.76
N CYS A 18 -27.82 -20.50 12.68
CA CYS A 18 -26.69 -19.60 12.53
C CYS A 18 -27.02 -18.69 11.35
N SER A 19 -27.39 -17.44 11.62
CA SER A 19 -27.52 -16.46 10.55
C SER A 19 -26.20 -16.42 9.79
N PRO A 20 -26.21 -16.62 8.45
CA PRO A 20 -24.98 -16.51 7.68
C PRO A 20 -24.37 -15.13 7.95
N LYS A 21 -23.09 -15.14 8.32
CA LYS A 21 -22.28 -13.92 8.52
C LYS A 21 -22.42 -13.09 7.24
N ALA A 22 -22.89 -11.85 7.37
CA ALA A 22 -23.13 -10.96 6.23
C ALA A 22 -21.94 -11.02 5.26
N GLU A 23 -22.23 -11.27 3.99
CA GLU A 23 -21.21 -11.25 2.93
C GLU A 23 -20.46 -9.92 2.98
N SER A 24 -19.15 -10.02 2.77
CA SER A 24 -18.20 -8.90 2.74
C SER A 24 -18.79 -7.72 1.94
N THR A 25 -18.84 -6.55 2.56
CA THR A 25 -19.35 -5.30 1.96
C THR A 25 -18.42 -4.72 0.88
N HIS A 26 -17.27 -5.34 0.61
CA HIS A 26 -16.29 -4.88 -0.37
C HIS A 26 -16.20 -5.84 -1.57
N PRO A 27 -15.95 -5.32 -2.78
CA PRO A 27 -15.69 -6.15 -3.95
C PRO A 27 -14.52 -7.11 -3.69
N ALA A 28 -14.63 -8.38 -4.09
CA ALA A 28 -13.62 -9.40 -3.80
C ALA A 28 -12.20 -9.01 -4.23
N TRP A 29 -12.05 -8.30 -5.36
CA TRP A 29 -10.75 -7.87 -5.87
C TRP A 29 -9.99 -6.92 -4.93
N SER A 30 -10.69 -6.17 -4.07
CA SER A 30 -10.03 -5.12 -3.25
C SER A 30 -9.22 -5.67 -2.08
N TYR A 31 -9.48 -6.92 -1.67
CA TYR A 31 -8.76 -7.55 -0.55
C TYR A 31 -7.30 -7.86 -0.88
N ASP A 32 -7.01 -8.11 -2.16
CA ASP A 32 -5.69 -8.51 -2.62
C ASP A 32 -5.00 -7.45 -3.47
N ALA A 33 -5.63 -6.29 -3.64
CA ALA A 33 -5.17 -5.23 -4.53
C ALA A 33 -3.87 -4.60 -4.04
N VAL A 34 -2.94 -4.39 -4.98
CA VAL A 34 -1.71 -3.62 -4.77
C VAL A 34 -1.93 -2.18 -5.20
N VAL A 35 -1.80 -1.26 -4.24
CA VAL A 35 -1.87 0.19 -4.50
C VAL A 35 -0.46 0.75 -4.68
N TYR A 36 -0.24 1.49 -5.76
CA TYR A 36 1.00 2.21 -6.02
C TYR A 36 0.73 3.71 -6.01
N GLU A 37 1.27 4.41 -5.01
CA GLU A 37 1.24 5.87 -4.94
C GLU A 37 2.25 6.46 -5.92
N LEU A 38 1.77 7.28 -6.85
CA LEU A 38 2.53 7.82 -7.96
C LEU A 38 2.57 9.35 -7.89
N ASN A 39 3.78 9.89 -7.79
CA ASN A 39 4.03 11.32 -7.89
C ASN A 39 4.30 11.71 -9.34
N MET A 40 3.33 12.34 -10.02
CA MET A 40 3.43 12.62 -11.46
C MET A 40 4.70 13.41 -11.85
N ARG A 41 4.98 14.49 -11.12
CA ARG A 41 6.16 15.35 -11.33
C ARG A 41 7.47 14.56 -11.27
N GLN A 42 7.51 13.57 -10.39
CA GLN A 42 8.73 12.92 -9.99
C GLN A 42 8.91 11.52 -10.62
N TYR A 43 7.85 10.93 -11.14
CA TYR A 43 7.87 9.54 -11.57
C TYR A 43 8.76 9.30 -12.80
N THR A 44 8.80 10.28 -13.72
CA THR A 44 9.66 10.27 -14.92
C THR A 44 10.54 11.51 -14.95
N PRO A 45 11.65 11.52 -15.70
CA PRO A 45 12.46 12.73 -15.89
C PRO A 45 11.67 13.92 -16.44
N GLU A 46 10.69 13.67 -17.31
CA GLU A 46 9.82 14.68 -17.89
C GLU A 46 8.73 15.14 -16.91
N GLY A 47 8.29 14.27 -16.00
CA GLY A 47 7.26 14.58 -15.01
C GLY A 47 5.85 14.76 -15.60
N THR A 48 5.55 14.14 -16.75
CA THR A 48 4.29 14.33 -17.49
C THR A 48 3.44 13.06 -17.57
N PHE A 49 2.13 13.21 -17.78
CA PHE A 49 1.22 12.10 -18.04
C PHE A 49 1.64 11.27 -19.25
N ALA A 50 2.06 11.92 -20.33
CA ALA A 50 2.51 11.24 -21.55
C ALA A 50 3.77 10.38 -21.32
N ALA A 51 4.68 10.82 -20.45
CA ALA A 51 5.84 10.02 -20.05
C ALA A 51 5.43 8.88 -19.11
N ALA A 52 4.61 9.17 -18.09
CA ALA A 52 4.12 8.16 -17.14
C ALA A 52 3.28 7.07 -17.81
N GLN A 53 2.54 7.40 -18.88
CA GLN A 53 1.76 6.43 -19.66
C GLN A 53 2.64 5.31 -20.23
N LYS A 54 3.88 5.62 -20.64
CA LYS A 54 4.81 4.64 -21.23
C LYS A 54 5.32 3.61 -20.21
N GLU A 55 5.19 3.92 -18.93
CA GLU A 55 5.61 3.05 -17.82
C GLU A 55 4.48 2.14 -17.30
N LEU A 56 3.24 2.32 -17.77
CA LEU A 56 2.11 1.48 -17.38
C LEU A 56 2.38 -0.03 -17.58
N PRO A 57 3.00 -0.50 -18.68
CA PRO A 57 3.36 -1.92 -18.82
C PRO A 57 4.28 -2.41 -17.71
N ARG A 58 5.26 -1.59 -17.27
CA ARG A 58 6.18 -1.94 -16.17
C ARG A 58 5.44 -2.03 -14.84
N LEU A 59 4.51 -1.12 -14.57
CA LEU A 59 3.66 -1.17 -13.37
C LEU A 59 2.73 -2.39 -13.38
N LYS A 60 2.30 -2.82 -14.56
CA LYS A 60 1.47 -4.01 -14.72
C LYS A 60 2.26 -5.27 -14.42
N GLU A 61 3.48 -5.37 -14.96
CA GLU A 61 4.41 -6.46 -14.67
C GLU A 61 4.76 -6.53 -13.17
N LEU A 62 4.87 -5.37 -12.51
CA LEU A 62 5.07 -5.28 -11.07
C LEU A 62 3.88 -5.82 -10.26
N GLY A 63 2.71 -5.99 -10.88
CA GLY A 63 1.48 -6.47 -10.25
C GLY A 63 0.67 -5.40 -9.54
N VAL A 64 0.77 -4.15 -10.00
CA VAL A 64 -0.04 -3.05 -9.47
C VAL A 64 -1.49 -3.17 -9.99
N ASP A 65 -2.46 -3.00 -9.10
CA ASP A 65 -3.89 -2.99 -9.43
C ASP A 65 -4.47 -1.58 -9.42
N VAL A 66 -3.99 -0.74 -8.51
CA VAL A 66 -4.51 0.61 -8.28
C VAL A 66 -3.38 1.63 -8.35
N LEU A 67 -3.52 2.61 -9.22
CA LEU A 67 -2.65 3.77 -9.32
C LEU A 67 -3.27 4.89 -8.47
N TRP A 68 -2.65 5.20 -7.33
CA TRP A 68 -3.02 6.37 -6.55
C TRP A 68 -2.16 7.55 -6.99
N LEU A 69 -2.76 8.47 -7.73
CA LEU A 69 -2.06 9.68 -8.16
C LEU A 69 -2.07 10.68 -7.01
N MET A 70 -0.87 11.11 -6.61
CA MET A 70 -0.71 12.34 -5.82
C MET A 70 -1.40 13.52 -6.54
N PRO A 71 -1.72 14.63 -5.84
CA PRO A 71 -2.50 15.72 -6.43
C PRO A 71 -1.97 16.19 -7.79
N VAL A 72 -2.85 16.13 -8.80
CA VAL A 72 -2.54 16.45 -10.21
C VAL A 72 -2.93 17.88 -10.61
N TYR A 73 -3.43 18.67 -9.66
CA TYR A 73 -4.02 19.98 -9.88
C TYR A 73 -2.97 21.09 -9.91
N PRO A 74 -3.28 22.26 -10.51
CA PRO A 74 -2.45 23.46 -10.42
C PRO A 74 -2.11 23.83 -8.97
N ILE A 75 -0.85 24.25 -8.77
CA ILE A 75 -0.31 24.62 -7.47
C ILE A 75 -0.25 26.15 -7.35
N GLY A 76 -0.74 26.67 -6.22
CA GLY A 76 -0.72 28.09 -5.89
C GLY A 76 0.68 28.71 -5.90
N VAL A 77 0.74 30.01 -6.18
CA VAL A 77 1.96 30.83 -6.22
C VAL A 77 2.10 31.64 -4.94
N LYS A 78 1.00 32.14 -4.38
CA LYS A 78 1.01 32.93 -3.15
C LYS A 78 1.44 32.05 -1.97
N GLU A 79 2.46 32.51 -1.24
CA GLU A 79 3.06 31.80 -0.08
C GLU A 79 3.56 30.38 -0.42
N ARG A 80 3.92 30.18 -1.69
CA ARG A 80 4.43 28.90 -2.20
C ARG A 80 5.69 28.47 -1.43
N LYS A 81 5.69 27.20 -1.01
CA LYS A 81 6.84 26.55 -0.35
C LYS A 81 7.81 25.99 -1.38
N GLY A 82 9.06 26.44 -1.33
CA GLY A 82 10.09 26.06 -2.31
C GLY A 82 9.78 26.56 -3.72
N VAL A 83 10.59 26.14 -4.69
CA VAL A 83 10.48 26.62 -6.09
C VAL A 83 9.20 26.11 -6.77
N LEU A 84 8.89 24.82 -6.56
CA LEU A 84 7.81 24.12 -7.28
C LEU A 84 6.50 24.02 -6.48
N GLY A 85 6.50 24.39 -5.20
CA GLY A 85 5.32 24.25 -4.35
C GLY A 85 5.00 22.82 -3.94
N SER A 86 4.18 22.71 -2.90
CA SER A 86 3.59 21.43 -2.47
C SER A 86 2.45 21.05 -3.41
N TYR A 87 2.39 19.78 -3.82
CA TYR A 87 1.26 19.20 -4.57
C TYR A 87 -0.09 19.45 -3.91
N TYR A 88 -0.09 19.59 -2.59
CA TYR A 88 -1.28 19.75 -1.76
C TYR A 88 -1.76 21.22 -1.65
N ALA A 89 -1.01 22.20 -2.17
CA ALA A 89 -1.40 23.61 -2.19
C ALA A 89 -2.16 23.96 -3.48
N ILE A 90 -3.37 23.43 -3.61
CA ILE A 90 -4.16 23.45 -4.86
C ILE A 90 -4.80 24.81 -5.09
N SER A 91 -4.66 25.36 -6.31
CA SER A 91 -5.29 26.62 -6.70
C SER A 91 -6.55 26.44 -7.57
N ASP A 92 -6.69 25.30 -8.26
CA ASP A 92 -7.87 24.98 -9.08
C ASP A 92 -8.11 23.46 -9.14
N TYR A 93 -9.24 22.99 -8.61
CA TYR A 93 -9.61 21.57 -8.66
C TYR A 93 -10.20 21.12 -10.00
N CYS A 94 -10.50 22.05 -10.91
CA CYS A 94 -11.16 21.77 -12.18
C CYS A 94 -10.18 21.70 -13.36
N ASP A 95 -8.88 21.80 -13.10
CA ASP A 95 -7.84 21.80 -14.11
C ASP A 95 -6.68 20.87 -13.71
N ILE A 96 -5.77 20.64 -14.65
CA ILE A 96 -4.56 19.85 -14.48
C ILE A 96 -3.35 20.78 -14.37
N ASN A 97 -2.39 20.42 -13.52
CA ASN A 97 -1.15 21.16 -13.39
C ASN A 97 -0.43 21.20 -14.75
N PRO A 98 -0.15 22.39 -15.30
CA PRO A 98 0.51 22.52 -16.61
C PRO A 98 1.92 21.91 -16.63
N GLU A 99 2.56 21.69 -15.47
CA GLU A 99 3.81 20.91 -15.38
C GLU A 99 3.65 19.47 -15.89
N TYR A 100 2.44 18.90 -15.80
CA TYR A 100 2.19 17.48 -16.10
C TYR A 100 1.62 17.26 -17.51
N GLY A 101 1.17 18.33 -18.17
CA GLY A 101 0.49 18.29 -19.46
C GLY A 101 -0.82 19.06 -19.42
N LYS A 102 -1.73 18.72 -20.34
CA LYS A 102 -3.09 19.26 -20.45
C LYS A 102 -4.11 18.23 -19.99
N MET A 103 -5.35 18.66 -19.78
CA MET A 103 -6.47 17.75 -19.48
C MET A 103 -6.56 16.57 -20.46
N ALA A 104 -6.35 16.81 -21.75
CA ALA A 104 -6.36 15.75 -22.75
C ALA A 104 -5.25 14.69 -22.55
N ASP A 105 -4.08 15.09 -22.01
CA ASP A 105 -3.01 14.14 -21.70
C ASP A 105 -3.37 13.29 -20.47
N PHE A 106 -4.07 13.89 -19.50
CA PHE A 106 -4.62 13.17 -18.36
C PHE A 106 -5.71 12.18 -18.78
N ASP A 107 -6.64 12.59 -19.64
CA ASP A 107 -7.68 11.71 -20.20
C ASP A 107 -7.06 10.52 -20.96
N ALA A 108 -6.02 10.77 -21.77
CA ALA A 108 -5.29 9.73 -22.49
C ALA A 108 -4.61 8.74 -21.53
N TYR A 109 -3.96 9.25 -20.47
CA TYR A 109 -3.36 8.44 -19.43
C TYR A 109 -4.39 7.55 -18.72
N LEU A 110 -5.53 8.12 -18.32
CA LEU A 110 -6.61 7.37 -17.67
C LEU A 110 -7.18 6.29 -18.59
N ALA A 111 -7.39 6.61 -19.88
CA ALA A 111 -7.90 5.66 -20.85
C ALA A 111 -6.95 4.46 -21.01
N GLU A 112 -5.64 4.71 -21.13
CA GLU A 112 -4.65 3.64 -21.23
C GLU A 112 -4.52 2.85 -19.92
N ALA A 113 -4.53 3.52 -18.76
CA ALA A 113 -4.50 2.84 -17.48
C ALA A 113 -5.69 1.88 -17.29
N HIS A 114 -6.91 2.34 -17.62
CA HIS A 114 -8.09 1.49 -17.55
C HIS A 114 -8.06 0.35 -18.57
N LYS A 115 -7.52 0.59 -19.77
CA LYS A 115 -7.33 -0.45 -20.79
C LYS A 115 -6.39 -1.57 -20.33
N GLU A 116 -5.34 -1.22 -19.58
CA GLU A 116 -4.42 -2.18 -18.94
C GLU A 116 -5.01 -2.81 -17.65
N GLY A 117 -6.24 -2.43 -17.28
CA GLY A 117 -6.98 -2.98 -16.15
C GLY A 117 -6.64 -2.36 -14.79
N PHE A 118 -5.88 -1.26 -14.76
CA PHE A 118 -5.67 -0.50 -13.53
C PHE A 118 -6.97 0.17 -13.08
N LYS A 119 -7.07 0.42 -11.79
CA LYS A 119 -7.98 1.43 -11.22
C LYS A 119 -7.18 2.66 -10.88
N VAL A 120 -7.79 3.83 -10.95
CA VAL A 120 -7.11 5.09 -10.62
C VAL A 120 -7.81 5.76 -9.45
N ILE A 121 -7.04 6.13 -8.43
CA ILE A 121 -7.48 6.96 -7.30
C ILE A 121 -6.84 8.33 -7.47
N LEU A 122 -7.64 9.38 -7.33
CA LEU A 122 -7.17 10.74 -7.22
C LEU A 122 -7.09 11.15 -5.75
N ASP A 123 -5.99 11.78 -5.39
CA ASP A 123 -5.83 12.41 -4.09
C ASP A 123 -6.76 13.64 -3.98
N TRP A 124 -7.67 13.62 -3.00
CA TRP A 124 -8.63 14.68 -2.76
C TRP A 124 -8.31 15.46 -1.49
N VAL A 125 -7.77 16.67 -1.66
CA VAL A 125 -7.27 17.53 -0.57
C VAL A 125 -8.35 18.47 -0.03
N ALA A 126 -9.47 17.96 0.47
CA ALA A 126 -10.62 18.78 0.85
C ALA A 126 -10.40 19.73 2.06
N ASN A 127 -9.34 19.53 2.85
CA ASN A 127 -9.09 20.32 4.06
C ASN A 127 -8.69 21.77 3.77
N HIS A 128 -8.01 22.06 2.66
CA HIS A 128 -7.48 23.39 2.38
C HIS A 128 -7.25 23.63 0.88
N THR A 129 -7.00 24.89 0.53
CA THR A 129 -6.51 25.31 -0.79
C THR A 129 -5.32 26.25 -0.64
N SER A 130 -4.64 26.59 -1.74
CA SER A 130 -3.66 27.67 -1.71
C SER A 130 -4.34 29.03 -1.42
N PRO A 131 -3.60 30.03 -0.90
CA PRO A 131 -4.13 31.38 -0.60
C PRO A 131 -4.56 32.18 -1.84
N ASP A 132 -4.26 31.69 -3.04
CA ASP A 132 -4.64 32.25 -4.33
C ASP A 132 -5.57 31.31 -5.13
N ALA A 133 -6.21 30.35 -4.47
CA ALA A 133 -7.17 29.47 -5.12
C ALA A 133 -8.41 30.21 -5.62
N LYS A 134 -8.92 29.80 -6.78
CA LYS A 134 -10.11 30.40 -7.42
C LYS A 134 -11.32 30.45 -6.48
N TRP A 135 -11.50 29.40 -5.69
CA TRP A 135 -12.65 29.26 -4.79
C TRP A 135 -12.72 30.30 -3.69
N ILE A 136 -11.61 30.93 -3.30
CA ILE A 136 -11.61 32.00 -2.29
C ILE A 136 -12.49 33.19 -2.71
N ASN A 137 -12.60 33.42 -4.02
CA ASN A 137 -13.36 34.52 -4.61
C ASN A 137 -14.63 34.06 -5.34
N GLU A 138 -14.65 32.84 -5.89
CA GLU A 138 -15.75 32.34 -6.73
C GLU A 138 -16.84 31.59 -5.95
N LYS A 139 -16.56 31.17 -4.70
CA LYS A 139 -17.46 30.35 -3.89
C LYS A 139 -17.96 31.12 -2.66
N PRO A 140 -19.03 30.63 -1.99
CA PRO A 140 -19.54 31.27 -0.79
C PRO A 140 -18.45 31.56 0.26
N LEU A 141 -18.52 32.74 0.87
CA LEU A 141 -17.46 33.23 1.77
C LEU A 141 -17.24 32.34 2.99
N ASP A 142 -18.26 31.61 3.41
CA ASP A 142 -18.29 30.70 4.56
C ASP A 142 -17.61 29.34 4.31
N TRP A 143 -17.14 29.09 3.08
CA TRP A 143 -16.26 27.94 2.80
C TRP A 143 -14.87 28.09 3.42
N TYR A 144 -14.49 29.32 3.82
CA TYR A 144 -13.19 29.62 4.40
C TYR A 144 -13.35 30.31 5.74
N GLU A 145 -12.56 29.88 6.72
CA GLU A 145 -12.35 30.66 7.92
C GLU A 145 -11.58 31.94 7.60
N ARG A 146 -12.03 33.05 8.17
CA ARG A 146 -11.48 34.38 7.89
C ARG A 146 -11.19 35.15 9.17
N ASP A 147 -10.13 35.95 9.13
CA ASP A 147 -9.80 36.87 10.20
C ASP A 147 -10.75 38.09 10.21
N SER A 148 -10.58 38.98 11.19
CA SER A 148 -11.38 40.21 11.30
C SER A 148 -11.16 41.20 10.14
N LEU A 149 -10.15 40.97 9.30
CA LEU A 149 -9.83 41.76 8.11
C LEU A 149 -10.37 41.11 6.82
N GLY A 150 -10.98 39.93 6.92
CA GLY A 150 -11.54 39.17 5.79
C GLY A 150 -10.53 38.27 5.06
N ASN A 151 -9.28 38.17 5.53
CA ASN A 151 -8.28 37.27 4.95
C ASN A 151 -8.53 35.83 5.39
N THR A 152 -8.24 34.87 4.53
CA THR A 152 -8.33 33.44 4.87
C THR A 152 -7.30 33.07 5.94
N ILE A 153 -7.72 32.33 6.96
CA ILE A 153 -6.84 31.83 8.02
C ILE A 153 -6.28 30.46 7.63
N VAL A 154 -4.96 30.28 7.81
CA VAL A 154 -4.29 28.97 7.71
C VAL A 154 -3.93 28.50 9.11
N GLN A 155 -4.62 27.46 9.62
CA GLN A 155 -4.51 27.05 11.03
C GLN A 155 -3.18 26.36 11.42
N TYR A 156 -2.39 25.86 10.47
CA TYR A 156 -1.18 25.07 10.77
C TYR A 156 0.00 25.42 9.86
N ASP A 157 1.22 25.20 10.37
CA ASP A 157 2.44 25.35 9.58
C ASP A 157 2.87 24.02 8.93
N TRP A 158 2.49 23.83 7.67
CA TRP A 158 2.80 22.65 6.86
C TRP A 158 4.22 22.74 6.23
N THR A 159 5.28 23.14 6.98
CA THR A 159 6.59 23.66 6.47
C THR A 159 7.68 22.65 6.09
N GLY A 160 7.46 21.34 6.20
CA GLY A 160 8.54 20.38 5.97
C GLY A 160 9.12 20.43 4.55
N GLU A 161 10.45 20.50 4.42
CA GLU A 161 11.15 20.25 3.17
C GLU A 161 10.91 18.80 2.73
N LYS A 162 10.30 18.61 1.55
CA LYS A 162 10.15 17.28 0.93
C LYS A 162 11.33 17.06 -0.02
N PRO A 163 12.00 15.90 -0.03
CA PRO A 163 13.17 15.70 -0.90
C PRO A 163 12.79 15.77 -2.39
N VAL A 164 13.35 16.77 -3.08
CA VAL A 164 13.04 17.06 -4.50
C VAL A 164 14.20 16.65 -5.41
N VAL A 165 14.42 15.34 -5.65
CA VAL A 165 15.07 14.86 -6.90
C VAL A 165 14.74 13.37 -7.11
N THR A 166 14.05 13.03 -8.19
CA THR A 166 13.75 11.64 -8.59
C THR A 166 14.38 11.19 -9.90
N SER A 167 14.91 12.11 -10.71
CA SER A 167 15.78 11.74 -11.84
C SER A 167 17.03 10.95 -11.40
N GLN A 168 17.31 10.93 -10.09
CA GLN A 168 18.33 10.13 -9.43
C GLN A 168 17.75 9.13 -8.43
N TYR A 169 16.43 8.88 -8.40
CA TYR A 169 15.81 8.04 -7.36
C TYR A 169 16.43 6.65 -7.33
N LEU A 170 16.58 6.01 -8.49
CA LEU A 170 17.25 4.71 -8.61
C LEU A 170 18.79 4.81 -8.61
N ALA A 171 19.35 6.02 -8.73
CA ALA A 171 20.79 6.26 -8.64
C ALA A 171 21.28 6.41 -7.20
N VAL A 172 20.38 6.67 -6.24
CA VAL A 172 20.66 6.65 -4.80
C VAL A 172 20.57 5.20 -4.30
N PRO A 173 21.67 4.58 -3.84
CA PRO A 173 21.70 3.16 -3.48
C PRO A 173 20.62 2.74 -2.47
N GLU A 174 20.35 3.56 -1.46
CA GLU A 174 19.37 3.28 -0.41
C GLU A 174 17.94 3.25 -0.96
N ARG A 175 17.63 4.15 -1.90
CA ARG A 175 16.32 4.22 -2.57
C ARG A 175 16.15 3.09 -3.56
N LYS A 176 17.22 2.73 -4.29
CA LYS A 176 17.23 1.55 -5.16
C LYS A 176 17.01 0.27 -4.35
N ALA A 177 17.69 0.12 -3.21
CA ALA A 177 17.53 -1.03 -2.32
C ALA A 177 16.08 -1.16 -1.80
N LEU A 178 15.45 -0.03 -1.46
CA LEU A 178 14.03 0.01 -1.08
C LEU A 178 13.13 -0.43 -2.24
N TYR A 179 13.35 0.11 -3.44
CA TYR A 179 12.61 -0.26 -4.64
C TYR A 179 12.75 -1.76 -4.96
N ASP A 180 13.98 -2.28 -5.01
CA ASP A 180 14.27 -3.68 -5.32
C ASP A 180 13.61 -4.61 -4.30
N THR A 181 13.63 -4.22 -3.01
CA THR A 181 12.97 -4.95 -1.93
C THR A 181 11.47 -5.07 -2.17
N TYR A 182 10.77 -3.94 -2.35
CA TYR A 182 9.31 -3.97 -2.56
C TYR A 182 8.95 -4.66 -3.88
N ALA A 183 9.73 -4.44 -4.94
CA ALA A 183 9.51 -5.12 -6.21
C ALA A 183 9.66 -6.65 -6.09
N GLY A 184 10.67 -7.13 -5.37
CA GLY A 184 10.84 -8.55 -5.13
C GLY A 184 9.77 -9.14 -4.20
N LEU A 185 9.28 -8.40 -3.20
CA LEU A 185 8.14 -8.84 -2.37
C LEU A 185 6.84 -8.93 -3.17
N LEU A 186 6.59 -7.98 -4.07
CA LEU A 186 5.43 -8.02 -4.97
C LEU A 186 5.54 -9.19 -5.95
N LYS A 187 6.72 -9.39 -6.54
CA LYS A 187 6.97 -10.55 -7.39
C LYS A 187 6.78 -11.87 -6.63
N PHE A 188 7.29 -11.96 -5.40
CA PHE A 188 7.09 -13.12 -4.53
C PHE A 188 5.61 -13.43 -4.32
N ARG A 189 4.81 -12.40 -4.02
CA ARG A 189 3.37 -12.52 -3.86
C ARG A 189 2.68 -13.04 -5.12
N ASN A 190 3.01 -12.46 -6.27
CA ASN A 190 2.38 -12.80 -7.55
C ASN A 190 2.75 -14.19 -8.06
N ASP A 191 4.01 -14.60 -7.87
CA ASP A 191 4.50 -15.92 -8.28
C ASP A 191 3.98 -17.03 -7.36
N ASN A 192 3.56 -16.70 -6.14
CA ASN A 192 3.14 -17.67 -5.12
C ASN A 192 1.77 -17.31 -4.50
N PRO A 193 0.71 -17.18 -5.32
CA PRO A 193 -0.61 -16.75 -4.85
C PRO A 193 -1.21 -17.72 -3.82
N GLU A 194 -0.76 -18.97 -3.78
CA GLU A 194 -1.23 -20.00 -2.86
C GLU A 194 -1.02 -19.65 -1.38
N PHE A 195 -0.07 -18.76 -1.05
CA PHE A 195 0.17 -18.31 0.32
C PHE A 195 -0.67 -17.10 0.74
N PHE A 196 -1.37 -16.45 -0.21
CA PHE A 196 -2.13 -15.23 0.03
C PHE A 196 -3.64 -15.46 -0.12
N THR A 197 -4.06 -16.71 -0.08
CA THR A 197 -5.47 -17.09 -0.03
C THR A 197 -5.99 -17.07 1.41
N LYS A 198 -7.31 -17.02 1.58
CA LYS A 198 -7.97 -17.13 2.89
C LYS A 198 -7.64 -18.41 3.66
N ASP A 199 -7.15 -19.45 2.97
CA ASP A 199 -6.89 -20.79 3.51
C ASP A 199 -5.41 -20.96 3.92
N ALA A 200 -4.58 -19.93 3.71
CA ALA A 200 -3.16 -19.95 4.06
C ALA A 200 -2.94 -19.89 5.59
N ASP A 201 -2.07 -20.77 6.13
CA ASP A 201 -1.77 -20.83 7.57
C ASP A 201 -0.66 -19.83 7.92
N PHE A 202 -1.05 -18.68 8.45
CA PHE A 202 -0.15 -17.59 8.82
C PHE A 202 0.08 -17.54 10.33
N LYS A 203 1.35 -17.70 10.76
CA LYS A 203 1.71 -17.73 12.19
C LYS A 203 2.85 -16.78 12.52
N TRP A 204 2.70 -16.07 13.64
CA TRP A 204 3.61 -15.02 14.10
C TRP A 204 4.25 -15.42 15.43
N TYR A 205 5.57 -15.38 15.50
CA TYR A 205 6.33 -15.79 16.68
C TYR A 205 6.93 -14.56 17.35
N VAL A 206 6.09 -13.86 18.12
CA VAL A 206 6.47 -12.69 18.91
C VAL A 206 6.13 -12.93 20.38
N THR A 207 7.16 -12.96 21.21
CA THR A 207 7.11 -13.07 22.67
C THR A 207 7.86 -11.88 23.27
N THR A 208 7.66 -11.61 24.55
CA THR A 208 8.47 -10.61 25.28
C THR A 208 9.95 -10.98 25.32
N ALA A 209 10.29 -12.28 25.31
CA ALA A 209 11.66 -12.78 25.34
C ALA A 209 12.41 -12.61 24.00
N ASN A 210 11.68 -12.57 22.87
CA ASN A 210 12.24 -12.35 21.54
C ASN A 210 11.67 -11.09 20.87
N TYR A 211 11.12 -10.14 21.62
CA TYR A 211 10.57 -8.90 21.06
C TYR A 211 11.48 -8.18 20.03
N PRO A 212 12.82 -8.11 20.22
CA PRO A 212 13.68 -7.50 19.22
C PRO A 212 13.94 -8.36 17.97
N GLY A 213 13.57 -9.63 17.97
CA GLY A 213 13.80 -10.55 16.86
C GLY A 213 12.61 -11.46 16.59
N LYS A 214 11.97 -11.24 15.44
CA LYS A 214 10.66 -11.81 15.13
C LYS A 214 10.76 -12.65 13.87
N TYR A 215 9.94 -13.69 13.79
CA TYR A 215 9.70 -14.34 12.52
C TYR A 215 8.23 -14.70 12.33
N ILE A 216 7.85 -14.79 11.07
CA ILE A 216 6.54 -15.24 10.61
C ILE A 216 6.78 -16.34 9.58
N TYR A 217 5.86 -17.29 9.47
CA TYR A 217 5.85 -18.21 8.34
C TYR A 217 4.46 -18.38 7.77
N ASN A 218 4.42 -18.88 6.55
CA ASN A 218 3.21 -19.31 5.88
C ASN A 218 3.47 -20.62 5.13
N THR A 219 2.50 -21.54 5.17
CA THR A 219 2.57 -22.81 4.43
C THR A 219 1.39 -22.97 3.48
N SER A 220 1.67 -23.51 2.31
CA SER A 220 0.66 -23.86 1.32
C SER A 220 1.21 -24.96 0.39
N GLY A 221 0.45 -26.03 0.21
CA GLY A 221 0.82 -27.11 -0.73
C GLY A 221 2.19 -27.77 -0.47
N GLY A 222 2.65 -27.84 0.79
CA GLY A 222 3.97 -28.40 1.15
C GLY A 222 5.15 -27.44 0.98
N LYS A 223 4.90 -26.24 0.43
CA LYS A 223 5.87 -25.13 0.43
C LYS A 223 5.75 -24.32 1.72
N CYS A 224 6.85 -23.67 2.09
CA CYS A 224 6.91 -22.74 3.21
C CYS A 224 7.77 -21.54 2.86
N PHE A 225 7.31 -20.35 3.26
CA PHE A 225 8.17 -19.21 3.39
C PHE A 225 8.21 -18.73 4.85
N THR A 226 9.35 -18.17 5.23
CA THR A 226 9.59 -17.60 6.55
C THR A 226 10.23 -16.23 6.41
N VAL A 227 9.67 -15.20 7.05
CA VAL A 227 10.35 -13.91 7.17
C VAL A 227 10.89 -13.80 8.58
N ALA A 228 12.21 -13.66 8.73
CA ALA A 228 12.88 -13.44 10.00
C ALA A 228 13.52 -12.05 10.01
N GLY A 229 13.34 -11.28 11.08
CA GLY A 229 13.83 -9.90 11.16
C GLY A 229 14.28 -9.48 12.56
N ASN A 230 15.35 -8.71 12.62
CA ASN A 230 15.86 -8.06 13.83
C ASN A 230 15.46 -6.58 13.82
N PHE A 231 14.52 -6.23 14.69
CA PHE A 231 13.98 -4.88 14.87
C PHE A 231 14.48 -4.22 16.17
N GLY A 232 15.48 -4.81 16.81
CA GLY A 232 16.14 -4.26 17.99
C GLY A 232 17.54 -3.74 17.68
N LYS A 233 18.20 -3.21 18.71
CA LYS A 233 19.59 -2.78 18.62
C LYS A 233 20.57 -3.95 18.69
N GLY A 234 21.65 -3.83 17.91
CA GLY A 234 22.76 -4.80 17.85
C GLY A 234 22.41 -6.09 17.12
N SER A 235 23.45 -6.92 16.87
CA SER A 235 23.30 -8.23 16.22
C SER A 235 22.57 -9.22 17.14
N ARG A 236 21.73 -10.08 16.55
CA ARG A 236 20.92 -11.07 17.27
C ARG A 236 20.81 -12.38 16.50
N THR A 237 20.84 -13.48 17.22
CA THR A 237 20.57 -14.81 16.68
C THR A 237 19.14 -15.22 17.01
N LEU A 238 18.38 -15.63 16.00
CA LEU A 238 17.02 -16.11 16.09
C LEU A 238 16.97 -17.61 15.81
N ALA A 239 16.41 -18.38 16.73
CA ALA A 239 16.06 -19.78 16.51
C ALA A 239 14.74 -19.84 15.73
N VAL A 240 14.83 -20.09 14.43
CA VAL A 240 13.70 -20.23 13.52
C VAL A 240 13.28 -21.69 13.49
N ASP A 241 11.98 -21.92 13.67
CA ASP A 241 11.35 -23.25 13.76
C ASP A 241 10.21 -23.32 12.72
N PRO A 242 10.55 -23.45 11.42
CA PRO A 242 9.54 -23.53 10.39
C PRO A 242 8.75 -24.85 10.52
N PRO A 243 7.46 -24.86 10.14
CA PRO A 243 6.58 -26.02 10.31
C PRO A 243 6.89 -27.17 9.33
N VAL A 244 7.84 -26.98 8.42
CA VAL A 244 8.27 -27.98 7.44
C VAL A 244 9.77 -28.17 7.53
N ASN A 245 10.21 -29.44 7.51
CA ASN A 245 11.61 -29.78 7.32
C ASN A 245 12.03 -29.41 5.90
N GLY A 246 13.25 -28.88 5.75
CA GLY A 246 13.83 -28.74 4.43
C GLY A 246 15.09 -27.88 4.44
N THR A 247 15.52 -27.54 3.24
CA THR A 247 16.58 -26.57 2.99
C THR A 247 15.94 -25.26 2.58
N PHE A 248 16.21 -24.21 3.35
CA PHE A 248 15.73 -22.85 3.15
C PHE A 248 16.86 -21.96 2.62
N TYR A 249 16.49 -21.00 1.77
CA TYR A 249 17.42 -20.03 1.20
C TYR A 249 16.77 -18.67 1.08
N ASN A 250 17.59 -17.63 1.08
CA ASN A 250 17.11 -16.27 0.87
C ASN A 250 16.46 -16.14 -0.51
N TYR A 251 15.22 -15.64 -0.55
CA TYR A 251 14.45 -15.54 -1.78
C TYR A 251 15.10 -14.60 -2.81
N PHE A 252 15.68 -13.49 -2.36
CA PHE A 252 16.12 -12.41 -3.25
C PHE A 252 17.38 -12.77 -4.04
N ASP A 253 18.36 -13.38 -3.39
CA ASP A 253 19.69 -13.63 -3.96
C ASP A 253 20.06 -15.12 -3.99
N ARG A 254 19.19 -15.99 -3.44
CA ARG A 254 19.44 -17.43 -3.24
C ARG A 254 20.74 -17.70 -2.45
N SER A 255 21.23 -16.70 -1.73
CA SER A 255 22.34 -16.82 -0.79
C SER A 255 21.85 -17.42 0.53
N GLU A 256 22.79 -17.70 1.44
CA GLU A 256 22.53 -18.17 2.81
C GLU A 256 21.60 -19.40 2.89
N THR A 257 22.18 -20.58 3.08
CA THR A 257 21.41 -21.83 3.17
C THR A 257 21.27 -22.28 4.61
N TYR A 258 20.03 -22.57 5.01
CA TYR A 258 19.68 -23.14 6.31
C TYR A 258 19.01 -24.49 6.09
N SER A 259 19.26 -25.50 6.93
CA SER A 259 18.69 -26.83 6.74
C SER A 259 18.26 -27.46 8.06
N GLY A 260 17.20 -28.26 8.00
CA GLY A 260 16.64 -29.00 9.12
C GLY A 260 15.29 -28.46 9.58
N ASP A 261 14.78 -29.06 10.65
CA ASP A 261 13.49 -28.71 11.26
C ASP A 261 13.56 -27.38 12.04
N LYS A 262 14.76 -26.99 12.48
CA LYS A 262 15.06 -25.75 13.20
C LYS A 262 16.45 -25.26 12.82
N PHE A 263 16.62 -23.96 12.72
CA PHE A 263 17.92 -23.36 12.43
C PHE A 263 18.08 -21.98 13.05
N ASP A 264 19.33 -21.62 13.31
CA ASP A 264 19.69 -20.31 13.84
C ASP A 264 20.07 -19.36 12.71
N ILE A 265 19.52 -18.14 12.74
CA ILE A 265 19.89 -17.04 11.86
C ILE A 265 20.41 -15.86 12.66
N THR A 266 21.59 -15.36 12.32
CA THR A 266 22.16 -14.16 12.94
C THR A 266 21.94 -12.96 12.03
N LEU A 267 21.26 -11.93 12.56
CA LEU A 267 20.88 -10.72 11.84
C LEU A 267 21.44 -9.48 12.54
N GLY A 268 22.02 -8.58 11.75
CA GLY A 268 22.39 -7.23 12.17
C GLY A 268 21.18 -6.38 12.56
N GLU A 269 21.43 -5.19 13.09
CA GLU A 269 20.37 -4.23 13.43
C GLU A 269 19.59 -3.81 12.18
N GLY A 270 18.26 -3.99 12.21
CA GLY A 270 17.37 -3.67 11.08
C GLY A 270 17.38 -4.69 9.95
N GLU A 271 18.19 -5.74 10.04
CA GLU A 271 18.27 -6.78 9.00
C GLU A 271 17.10 -7.77 9.08
N TRP A 272 16.73 -8.29 7.92
CA TRP A 272 15.73 -9.33 7.77
C TRP A 272 16.08 -10.24 6.60
N ARG A 273 15.44 -11.41 6.53
CA ARG A 273 15.49 -12.35 5.40
C ARG A 273 14.10 -12.87 5.10
N LEU A 274 13.79 -13.04 3.82
CA LEU A 274 12.70 -13.88 3.34
C LEU A 274 13.31 -15.21 2.91
N LEU A 275 13.04 -16.27 3.67
CA LEU A 275 13.55 -17.61 3.44
C LEU A 275 12.46 -18.48 2.82
N VAL A 276 12.79 -19.24 1.78
CA VAL A 276 11.85 -20.15 1.10
C VAL A 276 12.48 -21.53 0.93
N ASN A 277 11.67 -22.58 0.82
CA ASN A 277 12.12 -23.95 0.58
C ASN A 277 11.87 -24.45 -0.86
N PHE A 278 11.67 -23.54 -1.83
CA PHE A 278 11.26 -23.82 -3.22
C PHE A 278 11.77 -22.82 -4.25
#